data_AF-X1VXQ4-F1
#
_entry.id   AF-X1VXQ4-F1
#
_cell.length_a   1.000
_cell.length_b   1.000
_cell.length_c   1.000
_cell.angle_alpha   90.00
_cell.angle_beta   90.00
_cell.angle_gamma   90.00
#
_symmetry.space_group_name_H-M   'P 1'
#
loop_
_entity.id
_entity.type
_entity.pdbx_description
1 polymer ?
#
loop_
_entity_poly.entity_id
_entity_poly.type
_entity_poly.pdbx_seq_one_letter_code
_entity_poly.pdbx_strand_id
1 'polypeptide(L)'
;MTVDNEPSGAVFADDRTHRLYLWRRWNKQGPWVMFIGLNPSTADERLNDPTVRRCIGFAEKWGYGGMFMCNVFTLISTDPKKLNVETPIAIGA
;
A
#
# COMPACT_ATOMS: atom_id res chain seq x y z
N MET A 1 -0.31 -10.24 9.80
CA MET A 1 -0.03 -8.79 9.70
C MET A 1 -0.18 -8.20 11.09
N THR A 2 0.92 -7.92 11.78
CA THR A 2 0.89 -7.17 13.05
C THR A 2 0.87 -5.69 12.71
N VAL A 3 -0.34 -5.11 12.62
CA VAL A 3 -0.58 -3.70 12.25
C VAL A 3 -0.73 -2.84 13.51
N ASP A 4 -0.36 -3.40 14.67
CA ASP A 4 -1.13 -3.15 15.89
C ASP A 4 -0.60 -2.01 16.75
N ASN A 5 0.42 -1.26 16.30
CA ASN A 5 0.87 -0.08 17.06
C ASN A 5 1.13 1.19 16.25
N GLU A 6 1.42 1.09 14.95
CA GLU A 6 1.78 2.28 14.16
C GLU A 6 0.64 2.76 13.26
N PRO A 7 0.30 4.06 13.28
CA PRO A 7 -0.78 4.60 12.45
C PRO A 7 -0.47 4.57 10.95
N SER A 8 0.78 4.27 10.57
CA SER A 8 1.21 4.18 9.18
C SER A 8 2.39 3.22 9.08
N GLY A 9 2.50 2.52 7.95
CA GLY A 9 3.68 1.74 7.62
C GLY A 9 3.61 1.11 6.24
N ALA A 10 4.69 0.45 5.84
CA ALA A 10 4.82 -0.24 4.57
C ALA A 10 5.79 -1.42 4.73
N VAL A 11 5.54 -2.48 3.97
CA VAL A 11 6.43 -3.64 3.87
C VAL A 11 7.03 -3.69 2.48
N PHE A 12 8.35 -3.83 2.44
CA PHE A 12 9.15 -3.88 1.22
C PHE A 12 9.92 -5.20 1.14
N ALA A 13 10.36 -5.55 -0.07
CA ALA A 13 11.44 -6.52 -0.22
C ALA A 13 12.77 -5.95 0.32
N ASP A 14 13.77 -6.81 0.52
CA ASP A 14 15.06 -6.44 1.13
C ASP A 14 15.76 -5.29 0.40
N ASP A 15 15.67 -5.27 -0.93
CA ASP A 15 16.27 -4.25 -1.79
C ASP A 15 15.41 -2.98 -1.94
N ARG A 16 14.21 -2.99 -1.36
CA ARG A 16 13.18 -1.94 -1.43
C ARG A 16 12.76 -1.53 -2.84
N THR A 17 13.09 -2.31 -3.87
CA THR A 17 12.61 -2.06 -5.24
C THR A 17 11.16 -2.50 -5.39
N HIS A 18 10.70 -3.41 -4.52
CA HIS A 18 9.33 -3.86 -4.44
C HIS A 18 8.65 -3.47 -3.13
N ARG A 19 7.38 -3.04 -3.20
CA ARG A 19 6.51 -2.80 -2.04
C ARG A 19 5.39 -3.83 -2.04
N LEU A 20 5.34 -4.65 -0.99
CA LEU A 20 4.34 -5.70 -0.84
C LEU A 20 2.97 -5.11 -0.48
N TYR A 21 2.95 -4.21 0.51
CA TYR A 21 1.75 -3.45 0.90
C TYR A 21 2.12 -2.26 1.78
N LEU A 22 1.15 -1.36 1.96
CA LEU A 22 1.21 -0.32 3.00
C LEU A 22 -0.13 -0.18 3.72
N TRP A 23 -0.11 0.48 4.88
CA TRP A 23 -1.30 0.79 5.64
C TRP A 23 -1.30 2.24 6.14
N ARG A 24 -2.50 2.76 6.35
CA ARG A 24 -2.78 4.06 6.97
C ARG A 24 -3.98 3.94 7.90
N ARG A 25 -3.85 4.44 9.12
CA ARG A 25 -4.86 4.41 10.18
C ARG A 25 -5.02 5.80 10.76
N TRP A 26 -6.25 6.32 10.73
CA TRP A 26 -6.59 7.64 11.29
C TRP A 26 -7.64 7.54 12.41
N ASN A 27 -8.44 6.47 12.45
CA ASN A 27 -9.42 6.23 13.51
C ASN A 27 -9.34 4.78 13.97
N LYS A 28 -8.86 4.53 15.20
CA LYS A 28 -8.68 3.19 15.78
C LYS A 28 -9.99 2.42 15.96
N GLN A 29 -11.13 3.10 16.04
CA GLN A 29 -12.45 2.50 16.23
C GLN A 29 -13.19 2.21 14.90
N GLY A 30 -12.74 2.76 13.77
CA GLY A 30 -13.39 2.58 12.47
C GLY A 30 -13.00 1.30 11.73
N PRO A 31 -13.79 0.81 10.76
CA PRO A 31 -13.44 -0.38 9.97
C PRO A 31 -12.23 -0.10 9.06
N TRP A 32 -11.67 -1.16 8.47
CA TRP A 32 -10.61 -1.07 7.45
C TRP A 32 -11.17 -1.32 6.05
N VAL A 33 -10.57 -0.71 5.03
CA VAL A 33 -10.82 -1.01 3.61
C VAL A 33 -9.52 -1.41 2.91
N MET A 34 -9.61 -2.31 1.94
CA MET A 34 -8.48 -2.70 1.08
C MET A 34 -8.67 -2.10 -0.30
N PHE A 35 -7.63 -1.43 -0.81
CA PHE A 35 -7.51 -1.08 -2.22
C PHE A 35 -6.48 -1.99 -2.89
N ILE A 36 -6.80 -2.48 -4.08
CA ILE A 36 -5.90 -3.27 -4.93
C ILE A 36 -5.63 -2.46 -6.20
N GLY A 37 -4.40 -1.97 -6.35
CA GLY A 37 -3.94 -1.26 -7.54
C GLY A 37 -3.15 -2.15 -8.50
N LEU A 38 -2.65 -1.56 -9.59
CA LEU A 38 -1.82 -2.28 -10.57
C LEU A 38 -0.40 -2.54 -10.02
N ASN A 39 0.35 -1.48 -9.74
CA ASN A 39 1.71 -1.54 -9.20
C ASN A 39 1.97 -0.38 -8.22
N PRO A 40 2.88 -0.54 -7.25
CA PRO A 40 3.24 0.51 -6.32
C PRO A 40 3.76 1.77 -7.01
N SER A 41 3.26 2.92 -6.57
CA SER A 41 3.90 4.22 -6.80
C SER A 41 4.79 4.59 -5.60
N THR A 42 5.16 5.85 -5.43
CA THR A 42 6.26 6.29 -4.55
C THR A 42 5.96 6.40 -3.05
N ALA A 43 4.75 6.04 -2.58
CA ALA A 43 4.45 6.09 -1.14
C ALA A 43 5.33 5.13 -0.32
N ASP A 44 5.64 5.50 0.92
CA ASP A 44 6.44 4.69 1.84
C ASP A 44 5.77 4.52 3.20
N GLU A 45 6.50 4.09 4.23
CA GLU A 45 5.98 3.96 5.59
C GLU A 45 5.48 5.29 6.21
N ARG A 46 5.90 6.44 5.69
CA ARG A 46 5.63 7.80 6.22
C ARG A 46 4.91 8.71 5.23
N LEU A 47 5.35 8.74 3.97
CA LEU A 47 4.93 9.69 2.95
C LEU A 47 3.86 9.10 2.02
N ASN A 48 2.87 9.93 1.68
CA ASN A 48 1.81 9.58 0.75
C ASN A 48 2.09 10.14 -0.65
N ASP A 49 1.92 9.29 -1.66
CA ASP A 49 1.87 9.70 -3.06
C ASP A 49 0.42 10.13 -3.47
N PRO A 50 0.21 10.67 -4.69
CA PRO A 50 -1.12 11.07 -5.14
C PRO A 50 -2.17 9.95 -5.15
N THR A 51 -1.76 8.69 -5.38
CA THR A 51 -2.65 7.54 -5.39
C THR A 51 -3.14 7.23 -3.98
N VAL A 52 -2.23 7.14 -3.00
CA VAL A 52 -2.58 6.90 -1.60
C VAL A 52 -3.44 8.02 -1.04
N ARG A 53 -3.13 9.29 -1.32
CA ARG A 53 -3.98 10.42 -0.87
C ARG A 53 -5.42 10.30 -1.39
N ARG A 54 -5.59 9.88 -2.63
CA ARG A 54 -6.93 9.69 -3.22
C ARG A 54 -7.67 8.52 -2.56
N CYS A 55 -7.00 7.39 -2.33
CA CYS A 55 -7.58 6.25 -1.64
C CYS A 55 -7.98 6.58 -0.19
N ILE A 56 -7.16 7.34 0.55
CA ILE A 56 -7.52 7.83 1.89
C ILE A 56 -8.81 8.66 1.81
N GLY A 57 -8.87 9.62 0.89
CA GLY A 57 -10.06 10.47 0.73
C GLY A 57 -11.32 9.69 0.36
N PHE A 58 -11.22 8.58 -0.39
CA PHE A 58 -12.37 7.69 -0.61
C PHE A 58 -12.74 6.91 0.65
N ALA A 59 -11.76 6.32 1.34
CA ALA A 59 -11.98 5.56 2.56
C ALA A 59 -12.65 6.40 3.66
N GLU A 60 -12.19 7.64 3.87
CA GLU A 60 -12.79 8.59 4.81
C GLU A 60 -14.25 8.91 4.42
N LYS A 61 -14.51 9.20 3.15
CA LYS A 61 -15.87 9.48 2.64
C LYS A 61 -16.82 8.29 2.80
N TRP A 62 -16.30 7.07 2.75
CA TRP A 62 -17.06 5.84 2.94
C TRP A 62 -17.20 5.41 4.41
N GLY A 63 -16.62 6.17 5.36
CA GLY A 63 -16.75 5.91 6.79
C GLY A 63 -15.73 4.91 7.36
N TYR A 64 -14.66 4.61 6.64
CA TYR A 64 -13.58 3.75 7.16
C TYR A 64 -12.63 4.53 8.08
N GLY A 65 -12.02 3.81 9.03
CA GLY A 65 -11.02 4.34 9.96
C GLY A 65 -9.57 4.13 9.50
N GLY A 66 -9.35 3.31 8.48
CA GLY A 66 -8.04 3.08 7.89
C GLY A 66 -8.13 2.33 6.58
N MET A 67 -7.00 2.26 5.87
CA MET A 67 -6.88 1.51 4.63
C MET A 67 -5.59 0.69 4.54
N PHE A 68 -5.67 -0.42 3.80
CA PHE A 68 -4.52 -1.10 3.22
C PHE A 68 -4.46 -0.78 1.72
N MET A 69 -3.24 -0.74 1.19
CA MET A 69 -2.98 -0.66 -0.24
C MET A 69 -2.06 -1.81 -0.63
N CYS A 70 -2.59 -2.71 -1.46
CA CYS A 70 -1.84 -3.75 -2.13
C CYS A 70 -1.87 -3.52 -3.64
N ASN A 71 -1.04 -4.25 -4.37
CA ASN A 71 -0.93 -4.14 -5.81
C ASN A 71 -0.77 -5.54 -6.43
N VAL A 72 -1.19 -5.71 -7.68
CA VAL A 72 -1.02 -6.98 -8.42
C VAL A 72 0.45 -7.27 -8.68
N PHE A 73 1.22 -6.24 -9.03
CA PHE A 73 2.69 -6.26 -9.13
C PHE A 73 3.28 -5.58 -7.92
N THR A 74 4.52 -5.90 -7.55
CA THR A 74 5.18 -5.30 -6.39
C THR A 74 6.25 -4.26 -6.77
N LEU A 75 6.69 -4.19 -8.04
CA LEU A 75 7.61 -3.15 -8.51
C LEU A 75 7.14 -1.73 -8.20
N ILE A 76 7.99 -0.95 -7.54
CA ILE A 76 7.78 0.48 -7.38
C ILE A 76 8.11 1.19 -8.70
N SER A 77 7.07 1.65 -9.41
CA SER A 77 7.21 2.40 -10.66
C SER A 77 6.03 3.34 -10.89
N THR A 78 6.32 4.55 -11.39
CA THR A 78 5.28 5.47 -11.89
C THR A 78 4.89 5.19 -13.35
N ASP A 79 5.66 4.36 -14.06
CA ASP A 79 5.40 3.94 -15.43
C ASP A 79 5.05 2.44 -15.47
N PRO A 80 3.78 2.08 -15.75
CA PRO A 80 3.36 0.68 -15.80
C PRO A 80 3.97 -0.09 -16.98
N LYS A 81 4.57 0.58 -17.98
CA LYS A 81 5.28 -0.10 -19.08
C LYS A 81 6.56 -0.79 -18.60
N LYS A 82 7.07 -0.42 -17.41
CA LYS A 82 8.21 -1.07 -16.78
C LYS A 82 7.86 -2.39 -16.10
N LEU A 83 6.58 -2.78 -16.07
CA LEU A 83 6.13 -4.06 -15.49
C LEU A 83 6.47 -5.28 -16.37
N ASN A 84 7.38 -5.12 -17.34
CA ASN A 84 7.90 -6.22 -18.13
C ASN A 84 8.97 -6.93 -17.31
N VAL A 85 8.70 -8.21 -17.03
CA VAL A 85 9.45 -9.18 -16.21
C VAL A 85 9.45 -8.92 -14.71
N GLU A 86 8.51 -9.55 -14.01
CA GLU A 86 8.65 -9.84 -12.59
C GLU A 86 8.09 -11.21 -12.26
N THR A 87 8.98 -12.11 -11.82
CA THR A 87 8.63 -13.32 -11.09
C THR A 87 7.78 -12.88 -9.88
N PRO A 88 6.62 -13.50 -9.60
CA PRO A 88 5.87 -13.17 -8.40
C PRO A 88 6.78 -13.37 -7.20
N ILE A 89 7.13 -12.29 -6.48
CA ILE A 89 7.73 -12.45 -5.16
C ILE A 89 6.59 -12.96 -4.28
N ALA A 90 6.59 -14.27 -4.02
CA ALA A 90 5.66 -14.88 -3.10
C ALA A 90 5.79 -14.18 -1.74
N ILE A 91 4.66 -13.75 -1.19
CA ILE A 91 4.60 -13.27 0.19
C ILE A 91 4.74 -14.51 1.09
N GLY A 92 5.97 -14.83 1.49
CA GLY A 92 6.27 -15.81 2.53
C GLY A 92 7.09 -17.03 2.06
N ALA A 93 8.32 -17.10 2.57
CA ALA A 93 8.91 -18.31 3.12
C ALA A 93 9.40 -17.96 4.53
#